data_AF-A0A1B2I374-F1
#
_entry.id   AF-A0A1B2I374-F1
#
_cell.length_a   1.000
_cell.length_b   1.000
_cell.length_c   1.000
_cell.angle_alpha   90.00
_cell.angle_beta   90.00
_cell.angle_gamma   90.00
#
_symmetry.space_group_name_H-M   'P 1'
#
loop_
_entity.id
_entity.type
_entity.pdbx_description
1 polymer ?
#
loop_
_entity_poly.entity_id
_entity_poly.type
_entity_poly.pdbx_seq_one_letter_code
_entity_poly.pdbx_strand_id
1 'polypeptide(L)'
;MINTLKIKTNNHSDILESVKKLAAASKQPLVVINGNGDVLSVNELGEEALKKKGRSLMVRKFFSFFNPVWYLAYNNNFYEIESIADFRTKDGTLHICRIRT
;
A
#
# COMPACT_ATOMS: atom_id res chain seq x y z
N MET A 1 -10.00 -8.65 17.66
CA MET A 1 -10.01 -9.43 16.40
C MET A 1 -10.42 -8.48 15.29
N ILE A 2 -9.55 -8.23 14.31
CA ILE A 2 -9.88 -7.38 13.16
C ILE A 2 -10.61 -8.28 12.15
N ASN A 3 -11.88 -8.01 11.89
CA ASN A 3 -12.68 -8.74 10.92
C ASN A 3 -12.23 -8.36 9.50
N THR A 4 -11.24 -9.06 8.97
CA THR A 4 -10.84 -8.93 7.55
C THR A 4 -11.97 -9.50 6.69
N LEU A 5 -12.67 -8.64 5.94
CA LEU A 5 -13.69 -9.03 4.97
C LEU A 5 -13.05 -9.89 3.86
N LYS A 6 -13.31 -11.20 3.88
CA LYS A 6 -12.88 -12.13 2.83
C LYS A 6 -13.92 -12.17 1.70
N ILE A 7 -13.74 -11.34 0.69
CA ILE A 7 -14.57 -11.36 -0.53
C ILE A 7 -13.98 -12.42 -1.48
N LYS A 8 -14.71 -13.53 -1.70
CA LYS A 8 -14.39 -14.49 -2.78
C LYS A 8 -15.26 -14.16 -4.00
N THR A 9 -14.66 -13.61 -5.04
CA THR A 9 -15.31 -13.40 -6.35
C THR A 9 -14.38 -13.86 -7.47
N ASN A 10 -14.99 -14.19 -8.61
CA ASN A 10 -14.33 -14.66 -9.81
C ASN A 10 -13.80 -13.52 -10.70
N ASN A 11 -14.11 -12.26 -10.36
CA ASN A 11 -13.74 -11.09 -11.13
C ASN A 11 -12.68 -10.26 -10.38
N HIS A 12 -11.41 -10.62 -10.58
CA HIS A 12 -10.27 -9.87 -10.02
C HIS A 12 -10.28 -8.41 -10.47
N SER A 13 -10.62 -8.17 -11.74
CA SER A 13 -10.72 -6.83 -12.32
C SER A 13 -11.74 -5.94 -11.59
N ASP A 14 -12.92 -6.47 -11.26
CA ASP A 14 -13.95 -5.71 -10.55
C ASP A 14 -13.53 -5.38 -9.10
N ILE A 15 -12.85 -6.32 -8.42
CA ILE A 15 -12.27 -6.05 -7.11
C ILE A 15 -11.22 -4.97 -7.22
N LEU A 16 -10.30 -5.09 -8.17
CA LEU A 16 -9.22 -4.14 -8.35
C LEU A 16 -9.77 -2.73 -8.58
N GLU A 17 -10.78 -2.60 -9.46
CA GLU A 17 -11.42 -1.32 -9.72
C GLU A 17 -12.14 -0.77 -8.47
N SER A 18 -12.84 -1.62 -7.73
CA SER A 18 -13.49 -1.23 -6.47
C SER A 18 -12.49 -0.79 -5.41
N VAL A 19 -11.38 -1.51 -5.26
CA VAL A 19 -10.28 -1.19 -4.35
C VAL A 19 -9.63 0.14 -4.72
N LYS A 20 -9.39 0.38 -6.02
CA LYS A 20 -8.89 1.66 -6.52
C LYS A 20 -9.86 2.81 -6.22
N LYS A 21 -11.17 2.62 -6.44
CA LYS A 21 -12.20 3.62 -6.12
C LYS A 21 -12.27 3.92 -4.63
N LEU A 22 -12.20 2.90 -3.77
CA LEU A 22 -12.17 3.06 -2.31
C LEU A 22 -10.94 3.85 -1.85
N ALA A 23 -9.78 3.54 -2.40
CA ALA A 23 -8.54 4.26 -2.09
C ALA A 23 -8.60 5.72 -2.57
N ALA A 24 -9.10 5.96 -3.79
CA ALA A 24 -9.26 7.29 -4.36
C ALA A 24 -10.23 8.19 -3.57
N ALA A 25 -11.33 7.62 -3.05
CA ALA A 25 -12.29 8.35 -2.22
C ALA A 25 -11.80 8.64 -0.79
N SER A 26 -10.69 8.04 -0.37
CA SER A 26 -10.16 8.19 0.98
C SER A 26 -9.47 9.54 1.20
N LYS A 27 -9.69 10.14 2.37
CA LYS A 27 -8.99 11.35 2.84
C LYS A 27 -7.64 11.04 3.52
N GLN A 28 -7.06 9.88 3.24
CA GLN A 28 -5.76 9.45 3.77
C GLN A 28 -4.79 9.24 2.61
N PRO A 29 -3.47 9.40 2.80
CA PRO A 29 -2.49 9.12 1.75
C PRO A 29 -2.36 7.60 1.55
N LEU A 30 -3.06 7.07 0.54
CA LEU A 30 -3.17 5.63 0.32
C LEU A 30 -2.48 5.19 -0.98
N VAL A 31 -1.95 3.98 -0.93
CA VAL A 31 -1.37 3.26 -2.05
C VAL A 31 -1.98 1.86 -2.13
N VAL A 32 -2.27 1.40 -3.34
CA VAL A 32 -2.72 0.04 -3.62
C VAL A 32 -1.54 -0.74 -4.21
N ILE A 33 -1.22 -1.87 -3.58
CA ILE A 33 -0.07 -2.71 -3.93
C ILE A 33 -0.55 -4.13 -4.18
N ASN A 34 0.01 -4.83 -5.16
CA ASN A 34 -0.26 -6.26 -5.35
C ASN A 34 0.56 -7.15 -4.37
N GLY A 35 0.31 -8.45 -4.38
CA GLY A 35 1.06 -9.42 -3.57
C GLY A 35 2.55 -9.54 -3.89
N ASN A 36 3.00 -9.01 -5.03
CA ASN A 36 4.41 -8.96 -5.41
C ASN A 36 5.12 -7.70 -4.91
N GLY A 37 4.37 -6.72 -4.38
CA GLY A 37 4.92 -5.44 -3.96
C GLY A 37 4.85 -4.34 -5.03
N ASP A 38 4.23 -4.60 -6.19
CA ASP A 38 4.09 -3.60 -7.25
C ASP A 38 2.99 -2.61 -6.92
N VAL A 39 3.27 -1.31 -7.14
CA VAL A 39 2.28 -0.24 -6.99
C VAL A 39 1.30 -0.27 -8.15
N LEU A 40 0.02 -0.47 -7.85
CA LEU A 40 -1.06 -0.51 -8.84
C LEU A 40 -1.83 0.81 -8.95
N SER A 41 -1.85 1.60 -7.88
CA SER A 41 -2.54 2.89 -7.79
C SER A 41 -2.06 3.68 -6.57
N VAL A 42 -2.03 5.00 -6.68
CA VAL A 42 -1.83 5.92 -5.56
C VAL A 42 -2.95 6.96 -5.65
N ASN A 43 -3.50 7.41 -4.52
CA ASN A 43 -4.45 8.53 -4.54
C ASN A 43 -3.73 9.88 -4.49
N GLU A 44 -4.44 10.98 -4.75
CA GLU A 44 -3.84 12.33 -4.82
C GLU A 44 -3.01 12.68 -3.57
N LEU A 45 -3.54 12.42 -2.37
CA LEU A 45 -2.84 12.63 -1.10
C LEU A 45 -1.60 11.72 -0.95
N GLY A 46 -1.66 10.51 -1.48
CA GLY A 46 -0.54 9.58 -1.52
C GLY A 46 0.57 10.08 -2.45
N GLU A 47 0.23 10.66 -3.61
CA GLU A 47 1.22 11.27 -4.50
C GLU A 47 1.89 12.48 -3.84
N GLU A 48 1.13 13.33 -3.14
CA GLU A 48 1.69 14.43 -2.35
C GLU A 48 2.61 13.93 -1.24
N ALA A 49 2.24 12.85 -0.56
CA ALA A 49 3.07 12.20 0.43
C ALA A 49 4.39 11.67 -0.17
N LEU A 50 4.34 11.09 -1.37
CA LEU A 50 5.52 10.61 -2.09
C LEU A 50 6.41 11.75 -2.63
N LYS A 51 5.86 12.94 -2.86
CA LYS A 51 6.66 14.14 -3.20
C LYS A 51 7.51 14.62 -2.02
N LYS A 52 7.10 14.34 -0.78
CA LYS A 52 7.92 14.64 0.40
C LYS A 52 9.17 13.74 0.40
N LYS A 53 10.29 14.28 0.89
CA LYS A 53 11.56 13.57 0.94
C LYS A 53 11.43 12.33 1.83
N GLY A 54 11.35 11.16 1.22
CA GLY A 54 11.37 9.88 1.94
C GLY A 54 12.74 9.61 2.57
N ARG A 55 12.87 8.47 3.26
CA ARG A 55 14.16 8.07 3.83
C ARG A 55 15.06 7.50 2.74
N SER A 56 16.33 7.88 2.76
CA SER A 56 17.34 7.31 1.85
C SER A 56 17.54 5.82 2.12
N LEU A 57 17.77 5.05 1.05
CA LEU A 57 18.11 3.62 1.06
C LEU A 57 19.26 3.28 2.03
N MET A 58 20.20 4.21 2.23
CA MET A 58 21.37 4.05 3.10
C MET A 58 21.01 4.01 4.59
N VAL A 59 19.95 4.74 4.98
CA VAL A 59 19.49 4.83 6.39
C VAL A 59 18.82 3.52 6.82
N ARG A 60 18.17 2.80 5.89
CA ARG A 60 17.48 1.54 6.17
C ARG A 60 18.42 0.42 6.65
N LYS A 61 19.68 0.40 6.20
CA LYS A 61 20.68 -0.58 6.68
C LYS A 61 20.92 -0.49 8.19
N PHE A 62 20.68 0.67 8.80
CA PHE A 62 20.90 0.88 10.25
C PHE A 62 19.69 0.56 11.13
N PHE A 63 18.45 0.68 10.65
CA PHE A 63 17.24 0.61 11.48
C PHE A 63 16.45 -0.71 11.39
N SER A 64 16.88 -1.67 10.56
CA SER A 64 16.10 -2.88 10.23
C SER A 64 16.01 -3.93 11.35
N PHE A 65 16.49 -3.67 12.58
CA PHE A 65 16.63 -4.70 13.60
C PHE A 65 15.44 -4.87 14.58
N PHE A 66 14.49 -3.93 14.67
CA PHE A 66 13.56 -3.90 15.81
C PHE A 66 12.05 -3.76 15.53
N ASN A 67 11.56 -3.62 14.29
CA ASN A 67 10.11 -3.59 14.04
C ASN A 67 9.72 -4.14 12.65
N PRO A 68 8.60 -4.87 12.52
CA PRO A 68 8.01 -5.23 11.23
C PRO A 68 7.28 -4.01 10.64
N VAL A 69 8.00 -2.91 10.39
CA VAL A 69 7.48 -1.80 9.59
C VAL A 69 7.61 -2.18 8.12
N TRP A 70 6.51 -2.05 7.38
CA TRP A 70 6.52 -2.31 5.95
C TRP A 70 7.00 -1.05 5.23
N TYR A 71 7.82 -1.20 4.21
CA TYR A 71 8.42 -0.07 3.48
C TYR A 71 8.09 -0.15 1.99
N LEU A 72 7.61 0.95 1.43
CA LEU A 72 7.44 1.13 0.00
C LEU A 72 8.71 1.76 -0.58
N ALA A 73 9.33 1.10 -1.58
CA ALA A 73 10.38 1.68 -2.39
C ALA A 73 9.76 2.49 -3.54
N TYR A 74 10.09 3.78 -3.64
CA TYR A 74 9.58 4.67 -4.68
C TYR A 74 10.61 5.76 -5.01
N ASN A 75 10.99 5.90 -6.29
CA ASN A 75 11.95 6.91 -6.77
C ASN A 75 13.22 7.05 -5.89
N ASN A 76 13.92 5.94 -5.64
CA ASN A 76 15.12 5.84 -4.79
C ASN A 76 14.93 6.23 -3.31
N ASN A 77 13.69 6.41 -2.86
CA ASN A 77 13.32 6.67 -1.48
C ASN A 77 12.53 5.49 -0.88
N PHE A 78 12.51 5.42 0.45
CA PHE A 78 11.62 4.53 1.19
C PHE A 78 10.63 5.32 2.03
N TYR A 79 9.40 4.83 2.02
CA TYR A 79 8.30 5.36 2.79
C TYR A 79 7.79 4.27 3.71
N GLU A 80 7.56 4.62 4.98
CA GLU A 80 6.89 3.71 5.90
C GLU A 80 5.45 3.57 5.46
N ILE A 81 4.96 2.33 5.39
CA ILE A 81 3.59 2.03 5.04
C ILE A 81 2.96 1.16 6.10
N GLU A 82 1.65 1.33 6.25
CA GLU A 82 0.82 0.56 7.17
C GLU A 82 -0.30 -0.10 6.39
N SER A 83 -0.44 -1.43 6.50
CA SER A 83 -1.57 -2.10 5.86
C SER A 83 -2.88 -1.70 6.54
N ILE A 84 -3.85 -1.27 5.73
CA ILE A 84 -5.19 -0.88 6.16
C ILE A 84 -6.19 -1.98 5.84
N ALA A 85 -6.05 -2.59 4.66
CA ALA A 85 -6.94 -3.67 4.23
C ALA A 85 -6.23 -4.59 3.24
N ASP A 86 -6.49 -5.89 3.37
CA ASP A 86 -5.99 -6.91 2.47
C ASP A 86 -7.16 -7.61 1.77
N PHE A 87 -7.08 -7.74 0.45
CA PHE A 87 -8.05 -8.42 -0.38
C PHE A 87 -7.38 -9.62 -1.03
N ARG A 88 -8.03 -10.78 -0.95
CA ARG A 88 -7.58 -12.00 -1.63
C ARG A 88 -8.51 -12.28 -2.79
N THR A 89 -7.94 -12.40 -3.97
CA THR A 89 -8.63 -12.77 -5.20
C THR A 89 -8.10 -14.11 -5.71
N LYS A 90 -8.69 -14.66 -6.77
CA LYS A 90 -8.13 -15.85 -7.43
C LYS A 90 -6.76 -15.59 -8.08
N ASP A 91 -6.55 -14.39 -8.58
CA ASP A 91 -5.35 -14.01 -9.35
C ASP A 91 -4.24 -13.38 -8.49
N GLY A 92 -4.46 -13.27 -7.17
CA GLY A 92 -3.46 -12.76 -6.24
C GLY A 92 -4.04 -11.97 -5.07
N THR A 93 -3.17 -11.29 -4.33
CA THR A 93 -3.56 -10.40 -3.23
C THR A 93 -3.42 -8.94 -3.64
N LEU A 94 -4.29 -8.11 -3.06
CA LEU A 94 -4.24 -6.65 -3.17
C LEU A 94 -4.20 -6.09 -1.75
N HIS A 95 -3.39 -5.08 -1.54
CA HIS A 95 -3.18 -4.42 -0.27
C HIS A 95 -3.48 -2.94 -0.42
N ILE A 96 -4.35 -2.39 0.42
CA ILE A 96 -4.46 -0.95 0.62
C ILE A 96 -3.56 -0.60 1.79
N CYS A 97 -2.53 0.20 1.53
CA CYS A 97 -1.62 0.68 2.55
C CYS A 97 -1.69 2.20 2.68
N ARG A 98 -1.51 2.69 3.90
CA ARG A 98 -1.35 4.12 4.18
C ARG A 98 0.13 4.47 4.21
N ILE A 99 0.49 5.53 3.50
CA ILE A 99 1.85 6.10 3.52
C ILE A 99 1.98 6.94 4.79
N ARG A 100 2.96 6.61 5.63
CA ARG A 100 3.35 7.40 6.80
C ARG A 100 4.46 8.36 6.39
N THR A 101 4.15 9.65 6.37
CA THR A 101 5.11 10.75 6.13
C THR A 101 5.50 11.43 7.42
#